data_AF-A0A672FLG4-F1
#
_entry.id   AF-A0A672FLG4-F1
#
_cell.length_a   1.000
_cell.length_b   1.000
_cell.length_c   1.000
_cell.angle_alpha   90.00
_cell.angle_beta   90.00
_cell.angle_gamma   90.00
#
_symmetry.space_group_name_H-M   'P 1'
#
loop_
_entity.id
_entity.type
_entity.pdbx_description
1 polymer ?
#
loop_
_entity_poly.entity_id
_entity_poly.type
_entity_poly.pdbx_seq_one_letter_code
_entity_poly.pdbx_strand_id
1 'polypeptide(L)'
;MASEGLWSSPASLRLVLLLLGPGLAAGASKDLVCEPITVPMCRGIGYNLTYMPNQFNHDTQEEVGLEVHQFWPLVRIRCSPDLLFFLCSMYTPICLPDYRKPLPPCRSVCERAKRGCSPLMSQYGFEWPERMSCERLPRLGDEVLCMDQNSSETTTPAPPFPKPTPKGRTRPPSPPQCDRECRCRDPLVPIKRESHALYGRVRTGPLLNCALPCRLPYLSADERAFTSFWVGLWSVLCFVSTSATVATFLIDMERFQYPERPIIFLAACYLFVSLGYIVRLVAGHEQVACGDSGPGGDRTHILYDTTGPALCTLVFLLVYFFGMASSIWWVVLSFTWFLAAGMKWGSEAIAGYSQYFHLAAWLIPSVKTIVVLALSSVDGDPVAGICYVGNQSLENLRGFVLAPLVVYLFTGSLFLLAGFVSLFRIRSIIKQGGTKTDKLERLMIRIGLFTVLYTVPAAVVVACLVYEQHQRPGWERALTCHCLAERQRLGLGPDYAVFMLKYFMCLVVGITSGVWVWSGKTLESWRRFAARCCPCWPHKATAPPSMYSEASTALTGHTGSGLTTGIYHKSAPSHI
;
A
#
# COMPACT_ATOMS: atom_id res chain seq x y z
N MET A 1 -36.11 35.30 7.84
CA MET A 1 -36.24 35.59 6.39
C MET A 1 -35.13 34.89 5.65
N ALA A 2 -35.47 34.34 4.48
CA ALA A 2 -34.92 33.15 3.84
C ALA A 2 -33.64 33.36 2.98
N SER A 3 -33.14 32.21 2.49
CA SER A 3 -32.14 31.92 1.43
C SER A 3 -30.66 31.85 1.85
N GLU A 4 -30.07 30.66 2.08
CA GLU A 4 -29.56 29.64 1.12
C GLU A 4 -28.22 30.07 0.48
N GLY A 5 -27.10 29.35 0.43
CA GLY A 5 -26.70 27.98 0.77
C GLY A 5 -25.21 27.83 0.35
N LEU A 6 -24.44 26.94 0.98
CA LEU A 6 -23.62 25.94 0.27
C LEU A 6 -22.80 25.00 1.22
N TRP A 7 -23.29 24.55 2.38
CA TRP A 7 -22.56 23.54 3.18
C TRP A 7 -23.50 22.62 3.97
N SER A 8 -24.53 22.09 3.32
CA SER A 8 -25.43 21.11 3.93
C SER A 8 -25.89 20.08 2.90
N SER A 9 -25.14 18.98 2.80
CA SER A 9 -25.62 17.76 2.14
C SER A 9 -25.46 16.56 3.09
N PRO A 10 -26.54 15.83 3.42
CA PRO A 10 -26.52 14.65 4.31
C PRO A 10 -26.13 13.36 3.58
N ALA A 11 -25.39 13.44 2.47
CA ALA A 11 -25.03 12.29 1.63
C ALA A 11 -23.86 11.47 2.19
N SER A 12 -23.01 12.05 3.03
CA SER A 12 -21.79 11.37 3.54
C SER A 12 -22.02 10.54 4.81
N LEU A 13 -23.16 10.70 5.49
CA LEU A 13 -23.48 9.96 6.73
C LEU A 13 -24.44 8.78 6.50
N ARG A 14 -25.16 8.77 5.36
CA ARG A 14 -26.00 7.62 4.95
C ARG A 14 -25.20 6.47 4.32
N LEU A 15 -23.97 6.71 3.90
CA LEU A 15 -23.08 5.66 3.36
C LEU A 15 -22.43 4.80 4.46
N VAL A 16 -22.40 5.28 5.71
CA VAL A 16 -21.77 4.57 6.84
C VAL A 16 -22.77 3.78 7.69
N LEU A 17 -24.08 4.07 7.59
CA LEU A 17 -25.14 3.39 8.35
C LEU A 17 -25.93 2.34 7.55
N LEU A 18 -25.61 2.12 6.27
CA LEU A 18 -26.18 1.04 5.46
C LEU A 18 -25.39 -0.29 5.55
N LEU A 19 -24.33 -0.35 6.36
CA LEU A 19 -23.48 -1.54 6.48
C LEU A 19 -23.74 -2.43 7.71
N LEU A 20 -24.75 -2.12 8.53
CA LEU A 20 -25.06 -2.94 9.72
C LEU A 20 -26.58 -3.00 9.97
N GLY A 21 -27.24 -4.03 9.45
CA GLY A 21 -28.62 -4.39 9.82
C GLY A 21 -29.22 -5.48 8.91
N PRO A 22 -29.66 -6.64 9.44
CA PRO A 22 -30.10 -7.78 8.64
C PRO A 22 -31.53 -7.59 8.16
N GLY A 23 -31.74 -7.64 6.85
CA GLY A 23 -33.07 -7.71 6.25
C GLY A 23 -33.56 -9.16 6.24
N LEU A 24 -34.56 -9.46 7.08
CA LEU A 24 -35.44 -10.60 6.84
C LEU A 24 -36.19 -10.38 5.51
N ALA A 25 -35.94 -11.22 4.52
CA ALA A 25 -36.75 -11.30 3.31
C ALA A 25 -37.39 -12.69 3.24
N ALA A 26 -38.72 -12.67 3.22
CA ALA A 26 -39.57 -13.83 3.04
C ALA A 26 -39.27 -14.55 1.72
N GLY A 27 -39.27 -15.89 1.75
CA GLY A 27 -39.00 -16.74 0.61
C GLY A 27 -40.05 -16.59 -0.49
N ALA A 28 -39.68 -15.88 -1.55
CA ALA A 28 -40.28 -16.03 -2.87
C ALA A 28 -39.43 -17.05 -3.65
N SER A 29 -40.03 -18.15 -4.08
CA SER A 29 -39.37 -19.16 -4.92
C SER A 29 -38.96 -18.50 -6.24
N LYS A 30 -37.66 -18.23 -6.40
CA LYS A 30 -37.09 -17.72 -7.65
C LYS A 30 -37.05 -18.85 -8.68
N ASP A 31 -37.49 -18.56 -9.89
CA ASP A 31 -37.29 -19.44 -11.05
C ASP A 31 -35.80 -19.71 -11.26
N LEU A 32 -35.46 -20.96 -11.58
CA LEU A 32 -34.10 -21.41 -11.85
C LEU A 32 -33.61 -20.82 -13.19
N VAL A 33 -32.66 -19.89 -13.13
CA VAL A 33 -32.06 -19.22 -14.30
C VAL A 33 -30.68 -19.81 -14.57
N CYS A 34 -30.44 -20.26 -15.81
CA CYS A 34 -29.13 -20.75 -16.23
C CYS A 34 -28.17 -19.59 -16.54
N GLU A 35 -26.96 -19.68 -16.02
CA GLU A 35 -25.87 -18.73 -16.24
C GLU A 35 -24.56 -19.44 -16.60
N PRO A 36 -23.64 -18.81 -17.35
CA PRO A 36 -22.37 -19.42 -17.73
C PRO A 36 -21.44 -19.62 -16.53
N ILE A 37 -20.67 -20.71 -16.53
CA ILE A 37 -19.70 -20.99 -15.47
C ILE A 37 -18.54 -19.99 -15.52
N THR A 38 -18.43 -19.12 -14.53
CA THR A 38 -17.36 -18.15 -14.38
C THR A 38 -16.21 -18.68 -13.52
N VAL A 39 -16.45 -19.67 -12.66
CA VAL A 39 -15.46 -20.30 -11.76
C VAL A 39 -14.32 -20.94 -12.56
N PRO A 40 -13.06 -20.44 -12.48
CA PRO A 40 -11.98 -20.85 -13.38
C PRO A 40 -11.68 -22.35 -13.39
N MET A 41 -11.71 -23.01 -12.22
CA MET A 41 -11.39 -24.44 -12.11
C MET A 41 -12.49 -25.36 -12.65
N CYS A 42 -13.73 -24.85 -12.78
CA CYS A 42 -14.89 -25.63 -13.23
C CYS A 42 -15.29 -25.35 -14.68
N ARG A 43 -14.47 -24.59 -15.43
CA ARG A 43 -14.67 -24.42 -16.87
C ARG A 43 -14.22 -25.65 -17.63
N GLY A 44 -15.00 -26.05 -18.64
CA GLY A 44 -14.61 -27.12 -19.56
C GLY A 44 -14.66 -28.55 -18.98
N ILE A 45 -15.43 -28.76 -17.90
CA ILE A 45 -15.58 -30.06 -17.23
C ILE A 45 -16.56 -31.01 -17.93
N GLY A 46 -17.26 -30.55 -18.97
CA GLY A 46 -18.27 -31.30 -19.71
C GLY A 46 -19.60 -30.56 -19.92
N TYR A 47 -19.81 -29.45 -19.20
CA TYR A 47 -20.94 -28.53 -19.40
C TYR A 47 -20.52 -27.09 -19.07
N ASN A 48 -21.29 -26.11 -19.56
CA ASN A 48 -20.92 -24.70 -19.51
C ASN A 48 -21.92 -23.81 -18.75
N LEU A 49 -23.10 -24.33 -18.41
CA LEU A 49 -24.17 -23.58 -17.74
C LEU A 49 -24.41 -24.14 -16.34
N THR A 50 -24.61 -23.25 -15.38
CA THR A 50 -24.95 -23.54 -13.99
C THR A 50 -26.10 -22.66 -13.50
N TYR A 51 -26.56 -22.84 -12.27
CA TYR A 51 -27.58 -22.03 -11.65
C TYR A 51 -27.26 -21.78 -10.18
N MET A 52 -27.76 -20.67 -9.64
CA MET A 52 -27.66 -20.31 -8.22
C MET A 52 -29.05 -20.02 -7.63
N PRO A 53 -29.28 -20.26 -6.33
CA PRO A 53 -28.33 -20.86 -5.38
C PRO A 53 -28.10 -22.35 -5.62
N ASN A 54 -26.88 -22.82 -5.32
CA ASN A 54 -26.56 -24.25 -5.41
C ASN A 54 -27.07 -25.02 -4.17
N GLN A 55 -26.88 -26.34 -4.15
CA GLN A 55 -27.30 -27.22 -3.03
C GLN A 55 -26.62 -26.92 -1.68
N PHE A 56 -25.57 -26.10 -1.67
CA PHE A 56 -24.89 -25.64 -0.46
C PHE A 56 -25.31 -24.21 -0.08
N ASN A 57 -26.33 -23.66 -0.72
CA ASN A 57 -26.86 -22.31 -0.52
C ASN A 57 -25.86 -21.18 -0.79
N HIS A 58 -24.91 -21.39 -1.71
CA HIS A 58 -24.11 -20.28 -2.23
C HIS A 58 -24.98 -19.48 -3.21
N ASP A 59 -25.09 -18.18 -3.00
CA ASP A 59 -25.94 -17.31 -3.83
C ASP A 59 -25.22 -16.82 -5.10
N THR A 60 -23.89 -16.93 -5.15
CA THR A 60 -23.05 -16.42 -6.25
C THR A 60 -21.91 -17.38 -6.61
N GLN A 61 -21.47 -17.35 -7.87
CA GLN A 61 -20.33 -18.15 -8.33
C GLN A 61 -18.99 -17.72 -7.72
N GLU A 62 -18.87 -16.46 -7.29
CA GLU A 62 -17.69 -15.94 -6.59
C GLU A 62 -17.49 -16.62 -5.24
N GLU A 63 -18.57 -16.79 -4.47
CA GLU A 63 -18.57 -17.50 -3.18
C GLU A 63 -18.19 -18.98 -3.37
N VAL A 64 -18.79 -19.61 -4.39
CA VAL A 64 -18.46 -20.98 -4.80
C VAL A 64 -16.98 -21.10 -5.13
N GLY A 65 -16.43 -20.17 -5.91
CA GLY A 65 -15.03 -20.15 -6.31
C GLY A 65 -14.07 -20.13 -5.12
N LEU A 66 -14.37 -19.36 -4.08
CA LEU A 66 -13.57 -19.31 -2.85
C LEU A 66 -13.58 -20.63 -2.09
N GLU A 67 -14.72 -21.32 -2.03
CA GLU A 67 -14.85 -22.56 -1.29
C GLU A 67 -14.29 -23.77 -2.05
N VAL A 68 -14.64 -23.94 -3.32
CA VAL A 68 -14.21 -25.08 -4.14
C VAL A 68 -12.71 -25.07 -4.41
N HIS A 69 -12.08 -23.89 -4.46
CA HIS A 69 -10.63 -23.74 -4.64
C HIS A 69 -9.80 -24.31 -3.46
N GLN A 70 -10.40 -24.50 -2.29
CA GLN A 70 -9.73 -25.18 -1.16
C GLN A 70 -9.34 -26.64 -1.49
N PHE A 71 -10.05 -27.26 -2.43
CA PHE A 71 -9.77 -28.62 -2.90
C PHE A 71 -8.76 -28.67 -4.06
N TRP A 72 -8.28 -27.52 -4.56
CA TRP A 72 -7.35 -27.45 -5.69
C TRP A 72 -6.06 -28.26 -5.49
N PRO A 73 -5.44 -28.33 -4.29
CA PRO A 73 -4.29 -29.21 -4.06
C PRO A 73 -4.59 -30.68 -4.39
N LEU A 74 -5.78 -31.19 -4.03
CA LEU A 74 -6.18 -32.58 -4.30
C LEU A 74 -6.38 -32.82 -5.81
N VAL A 75 -6.97 -31.84 -6.51
CA VAL A 75 -7.13 -31.87 -7.98
C VAL A 75 -5.77 -31.90 -8.67
N ARG A 76 -4.81 -31.08 -8.21
CA ARG A 76 -3.45 -31.02 -8.78
C ARG A 76 -2.63 -32.28 -8.50
N ILE A 77 -2.80 -32.89 -7.33
CA ILE A 77 -2.20 -34.18 -6.99
C ILE A 77 -2.81 -35.33 -7.80
N ARG A 78 -4.01 -35.13 -8.36
CA ARG A 78 -4.77 -36.13 -9.15
C ARG A 78 -4.95 -37.44 -8.38
N CYS A 79 -5.35 -37.35 -7.11
CA CYS A 79 -5.67 -38.53 -6.30
C CYS A 79 -6.82 -39.37 -6.88
N SER A 80 -7.70 -38.76 -7.69
CA SER A 80 -8.72 -39.44 -8.50
C SER A 80 -9.02 -38.63 -9.77
N PRO A 81 -9.21 -39.26 -10.94
CA PRO A 81 -9.59 -38.57 -12.17
C PRO A 81 -11.00 -37.95 -12.07
N ASP A 82 -11.88 -38.54 -11.25
CA ASP A 82 -13.26 -38.12 -11.08
C ASP A 82 -13.43 -36.91 -10.13
N LEU A 83 -12.37 -36.52 -9.40
CA LEU A 83 -12.49 -35.53 -8.32
C LEU A 83 -12.94 -34.15 -8.84
N LEU A 84 -12.35 -33.66 -9.93
CA LEU A 84 -12.67 -32.33 -10.46
C LEU A 84 -14.12 -32.27 -10.94
N PHE A 85 -14.53 -33.29 -11.70
CA PHE A 85 -15.90 -33.42 -12.18
C PHE A 85 -16.90 -33.52 -11.02
N PHE A 86 -16.58 -34.32 -9.99
CA PHE A 86 -17.40 -34.45 -8.80
C PHE A 86 -17.57 -33.12 -8.06
N LEU A 87 -16.47 -32.43 -7.74
CA LEU A 87 -16.50 -31.15 -7.02
C LEU A 87 -17.33 -30.12 -7.79
N CYS A 88 -17.05 -29.94 -9.08
CA CYS A 88 -17.76 -28.95 -9.88
C CYS A 88 -19.23 -29.34 -10.12
N SER A 89 -19.57 -30.62 -10.20
CA SER A 89 -20.98 -31.07 -10.26
C SER A 89 -21.75 -30.75 -8.97
N MET A 90 -21.07 -30.65 -7.84
CA MET A 90 -21.67 -30.30 -6.55
C MET A 90 -21.74 -28.79 -6.32
N TYR A 91 -20.73 -28.04 -6.75
CA TYR A 91 -20.56 -26.61 -6.50
C TYR A 91 -21.13 -25.71 -7.60
N THR A 92 -20.98 -26.12 -8.86
CA THR A 92 -21.52 -25.47 -10.04
C THR A 92 -22.40 -26.48 -10.79
N PRO A 93 -23.57 -26.86 -10.24
CA PRO A 93 -24.41 -27.92 -10.81
C PRO A 93 -24.81 -27.59 -12.24
N ILE A 94 -24.99 -28.59 -13.09
CA ILE A 94 -25.40 -28.38 -14.48
C ILE A 94 -26.78 -27.71 -14.56
N CYS A 95 -26.92 -26.76 -15.47
CA CYS A 95 -28.19 -26.14 -15.81
C CYS A 95 -28.56 -26.43 -17.26
N LEU A 96 -29.74 -26.99 -17.48
CA LEU A 96 -30.30 -27.27 -18.79
C LEU A 96 -31.58 -26.43 -18.96
N PRO A 97 -31.66 -25.54 -19.96
CA PRO A 97 -32.83 -24.67 -20.14
C PRO A 97 -34.17 -25.42 -20.20
N ASP A 98 -34.15 -26.62 -20.78
CA ASP A 98 -35.34 -27.47 -20.98
C ASP A 98 -35.58 -28.47 -19.84
N TYR A 99 -34.73 -28.50 -18.81
CA TYR A 99 -34.83 -29.45 -17.70
C TYR A 99 -34.63 -28.75 -16.34
N ARG A 100 -35.74 -28.55 -15.62
CA ARG A 100 -35.79 -27.75 -14.38
C ARG A 100 -35.52 -28.54 -13.08
N LYS A 101 -35.34 -29.87 -13.15
CA LYS A 101 -35.05 -30.68 -11.96
C LYS A 101 -33.53 -30.71 -11.70
N PRO A 102 -33.08 -30.74 -10.44
CA PRO A 102 -31.65 -30.91 -10.14
C PRO A 102 -31.11 -32.21 -10.72
N LEU A 103 -29.93 -32.15 -11.33
CA LEU A 103 -29.23 -33.31 -11.88
C LEU A 103 -27.89 -33.48 -11.15
N PRO A 104 -27.83 -34.24 -10.05
CA PRO A 104 -26.61 -34.44 -9.27
C PRO A 104 -25.64 -35.43 -9.94
N PRO A 105 -24.36 -35.48 -9.51
CA PRO A 105 -23.46 -36.56 -9.91
C PRO A 105 -23.95 -37.90 -9.35
N CYS A 106 -23.76 -38.98 -10.10
CA CYS A 106 -24.07 -40.32 -9.62
C CYS A 106 -23.18 -40.71 -8.43
N ARG A 107 -23.73 -41.53 -7.54
CA ARG A 107 -23.02 -42.07 -6.37
C ARG A 107 -21.69 -42.75 -6.73
N SER A 108 -21.63 -43.43 -7.89
CA SER A 108 -20.41 -44.05 -8.43
C SER A 108 -19.26 -43.05 -8.56
N VAL A 109 -19.52 -41.85 -9.08
CA VAL A 109 -18.53 -40.78 -9.27
C VAL A 109 -17.97 -40.32 -7.92
N CYS A 110 -18.86 -40.08 -6.95
CA CYS A 110 -18.45 -39.71 -5.59
C CYS A 110 -17.58 -40.79 -4.94
N GLU A 111 -17.98 -42.06 -5.06
CA GLU A 111 -17.23 -43.16 -4.47
C GLU A 111 -15.84 -43.33 -5.11
N ARG A 112 -15.70 -43.14 -6.42
CA ARG A 112 -14.40 -43.15 -7.11
C ARG A 112 -13.52 -41.97 -6.68
N ALA A 113 -14.10 -40.77 -6.53
CA ALA A 113 -13.40 -39.59 -6.01
C ALA A 113 -12.94 -39.80 -4.56
N LYS A 114 -13.84 -40.23 -3.68
CA LYS A 114 -13.57 -40.50 -2.26
C LYS A 114 -12.54 -41.60 -2.06
N ARG A 115 -12.61 -42.70 -2.83
CA ARG A 115 -11.66 -43.82 -2.72
C ARG A 115 -10.22 -43.40 -2.99
N GLY A 116 -10.00 -42.53 -3.99
CA GLY A 116 -8.67 -42.03 -4.32
C GLY A 116 -8.16 -40.97 -3.34
N CYS A 117 -9.03 -40.07 -2.88
CA CYS A 117 -8.63 -38.85 -2.18
C CYS A 117 -8.81 -38.88 -0.66
N SER A 118 -9.74 -39.67 -0.14
CA SER A 118 -9.99 -39.76 1.31
C SER A 118 -8.78 -40.23 2.11
N PRO A 119 -8.00 -41.26 1.69
CA PRO A 119 -6.81 -41.68 2.43
C PRO A 119 -5.76 -40.56 2.56
N LEU A 120 -5.60 -39.78 1.49
CA LEU A 120 -4.69 -38.63 1.46
C LEU A 120 -5.18 -37.53 2.41
N MET A 121 -6.48 -37.23 2.43
CA MET A 121 -7.05 -36.26 3.37
C MET A 121 -6.83 -36.70 4.82
N SER A 122 -7.11 -37.96 5.15
CA SER A 122 -6.94 -38.50 6.50
C SER A 122 -5.50 -38.48 6.97
N GLN A 123 -4.52 -38.67 6.07
CA GLN A 123 -3.10 -38.56 6.40
C GLN A 123 -2.71 -37.17 6.94
N TYR A 124 -3.41 -36.12 6.51
CA TYR A 124 -3.17 -34.73 6.94
C TYR A 124 -4.18 -34.26 8.00
N GLY A 125 -4.97 -35.16 8.60
CA GLY A 125 -5.92 -34.85 9.65
C GLY A 125 -7.26 -34.29 9.17
N PHE A 126 -7.60 -34.47 7.89
CA PHE A 126 -8.88 -34.04 7.31
C PHE A 126 -9.76 -35.25 6.99
N GLU A 127 -11.05 -35.17 7.31
CA GLU A 127 -12.03 -36.19 6.95
C GLU A 127 -12.79 -35.80 5.67
N TRP A 128 -13.37 -36.80 4.99
CA TRP A 128 -14.23 -36.54 3.85
C TRP A 128 -15.48 -35.77 4.30
N PRO A 129 -15.80 -34.58 3.73
CA PRO A 129 -16.87 -33.73 4.23
C PRO A 129 -18.23 -34.42 4.26
N GLU A 130 -18.96 -34.30 5.36
CA GLU A 130 -20.27 -34.94 5.53
C GLU A 130 -21.29 -34.44 4.50
N ARG A 131 -21.24 -33.15 4.16
CA ARG A 131 -22.05 -32.52 3.10
C ARG A 131 -21.79 -33.07 1.69
N MET A 132 -20.70 -33.82 1.49
CA MET A 132 -20.36 -34.54 0.25
C MET A 132 -20.40 -36.06 0.44
N SER A 133 -21.17 -36.56 1.42
CA SER A 133 -21.32 -37.99 1.63
C SER A 133 -21.98 -38.67 0.43
N CYS A 134 -21.30 -39.67 -0.13
CA CYS A 134 -21.77 -40.40 -1.30
C CYS A 134 -23.09 -41.15 -1.08
N GLU A 135 -23.46 -41.42 0.18
CA GLU A 135 -24.75 -42.05 0.53
C GLU A 135 -25.96 -41.15 0.21
N ARG A 136 -25.75 -39.84 0.08
CA ARG A 136 -26.82 -38.86 -0.23
C ARG A 136 -27.08 -38.72 -1.74
N LEU A 137 -26.32 -39.41 -2.58
CA LEU A 137 -26.41 -39.30 -4.05
C LEU A 137 -27.14 -40.50 -4.65
N PRO A 138 -27.93 -40.30 -5.73
CA PRO A 138 -28.64 -41.38 -6.42
C PRO A 138 -27.69 -42.33 -7.14
N ARG A 139 -28.14 -43.57 -7.34
CA ARG A 139 -27.46 -44.57 -8.18
C ARG A 139 -27.96 -44.44 -9.62
N LEU A 140 -27.10 -44.85 -10.56
CA LEU A 140 -27.47 -44.89 -11.96
C LEU A 140 -28.63 -45.89 -12.16
N GLY A 141 -29.76 -45.43 -12.69
CA GLY A 141 -30.98 -46.23 -12.87
C GLY A 141 -32.06 -46.03 -11.80
N ASP A 142 -31.85 -45.17 -10.81
CA ASP A 142 -32.88 -44.74 -9.86
C ASP A 142 -33.90 -43.78 -10.51
N GLU A 143 -35.02 -43.50 -9.82
CA GLU A 143 -36.05 -42.55 -10.29
C GLU A 143 -35.51 -41.12 -10.50
N VAL A 144 -34.43 -40.76 -9.80
CA VAL A 144 -33.73 -39.47 -9.95
C VAL A 144 -32.54 -39.64 -10.87
N LEU A 145 -32.59 -38.97 -12.03
CA LEU A 145 -31.49 -38.96 -13.00
C LEU A 145 -30.21 -38.39 -12.38
N CYS A 146 -29.05 -38.94 -12.75
CA CYS A 146 -27.74 -38.50 -12.30
C CYS A 146 -26.69 -38.58 -13.40
N MET A 147 -25.60 -37.82 -13.24
CA MET A 147 -24.51 -37.76 -14.22
C MET A 147 -23.33 -38.67 -13.86
N ASP A 148 -22.88 -39.48 -14.83
CA ASP A 148 -21.59 -40.16 -14.80
C ASP A 148 -20.85 -39.84 -16.12
N GLN A 149 -19.57 -39.51 -16.06
CA GLN A 149 -18.77 -39.20 -17.24
C GLN A 149 -18.28 -40.54 -17.81
N ASN A 150 -19.01 -41.08 -18.79
CA ASN A 150 -18.69 -42.38 -19.40
C ASN A 150 -17.34 -42.32 -20.14
N SER A 151 -16.28 -42.83 -19.53
CA SER A 151 -15.05 -43.21 -20.24
C SER A 151 -15.30 -44.55 -20.94
N SER A 152 -15.56 -44.49 -22.25
CA SER A 152 -15.50 -45.64 -23.16
C SER A 152 -14.05 -46.13 -23.36
N GLU A 153 -13.35 -46.45 -22.27
CA GLU A 153 -12.13 -47.26 -22.29
C GLU A 153 -12.29 -48.40 -21.29
N THR A 154 -12.20 -49.61 -21.83
CA THR A 154 -12.30 -50.91 -21.19
C THR A 154 -11.66 -50.95 -19.80
N THR A 155 -12.48 -51.31 -18.81
CA THR A 155 -12.07 -51.73 -17.47
C THR A 155 -10.96 -52.78 -17.53
N THR A 156 -9.71 -52.35 -17.37
CA THR A 156 -8.69 -53.22 -16.78
C THR A 156 -8.83 -53.04 -15.27
N PRO A 157 -9.16 -54.09 -14.50
CA PRO A 157 -9.18 -53.97 -13.04
C PRO A 157 -7.78 -53.57 -12.58
N ALA A 158 -7.66 -52.41 -11.93
CA ALA A 158 -6.46 -52.07 -11.18
C ALA A 158 -6.18 -53.21 -10.18
N PRO A 159 -4.92 -53.64 -10.01
CA PRO A 159 -4.60 -54.77 -9.17
C PRO A 159 -5.05 -54.50 -7.73
N PRO A 160 -5.58 -55.50 -7.01
CA PRO A 160 -6.01 -55.32 -5.64
C PRO A 160 -4.81 -54.95 -4.76
N PHE A 161 -4.93 -53.85 -4.01
CA PHE A 161 -4.02 -53.57 -2.91
C PHE A 161 -4.05 -54.76 -1.93
N PRO A 162 -2.91 -55.39 -1.61
CA PRO A 162 -2.88 -56.48 -0.65
C PRO A 162 -3.30 -55.97 0.74
N LYS A 163 -4.20 -56.69 1.40
CA LYS A 163 -4.47 -56.49 2.84
C LYS A 163 -3.16 -56.67 3.63
N PRO A 164 -2.84 -55.82 4.61
CA PRO A 164 -1.63 -55.97 5.39
C PRO A 164 -1.81 -57.13 6.38
N THR A 165 -1.15 -58.25 6.11
CA THR A 165 -0.81 -59.23 7.15
C THR A 165 0.48 -58.81 7.85
N PRO A 166 0.58 -58.99 9.17
CA PRO A 166 1.72 -58.51 9.94
C PRO A 166 2.85 -59.54 9.83
N LYS A 167 3.98 -59.16 9.20
CA LYS A 167 5.36 -59.53 9.59
C LYS A 167 6.36 -59.18 8.48
N GLY A 168 7.48 -58.59 8.90
CA GLY A 168 8.70 -58.47 8.09
C GLY A 168 9.13 -57.03 7.86
N ARG A 169 10.03 -56.54 8.72
CA ARG A 169 10.68 -55.22 8.59
C ARG A 169 11.43 -55.13 7.27
N THR A 170 10.83 -54.52 6.26
CA THR A 170 11.57 -53.84 5.19
C THR A 170 10.90 -52.49 4.96
N ARG A 171 11.70 -51.44 5.16
CA ARG A 171 11.29 -50.04 5.11
C ARG A 171 10.80 -49.74 3.68
N PRO A 172 9.59 -49.18 3.48
CA PRO A 172 9.21 -48.67 2.17
C PRO A 172 10.21 -47.58 1.74
N PRO A 173 10.50 -47.40 0.44
CA PRO A 173 11.23 -46.22 0.00
C PRO A 173 10.43 -45.01 0.51
N SER A 174 11.09 -44.18 1.32
CA SER A 174 10.52 -42.97 1.85
C SER A 174 9.93 -42.13 0.70
N PRO A 175 8.86 -41.33 0.93
CA PRO A 175 8.54 -40.21 0.04
C PRO A 175 9.85 -39.45 -0.23
N PRO A 176 10.10 -38.91 -1.45
CA PRO A 176 11.40 -38.41 -1.88
C PRO A 176 12.02 -37.70 -0.70
N GLN A 177 13.02 -38.36 -0.12
CA GLN A 177 13.48 -38.01 1.20
C GLN A 177 13.95 -36.59 1.05
N CYS A 178 13.24 -35.69 1.72
CA CYS A 178 13.35 -34.32 1.36
C CYS A 178 14.79 -33.91 1.64
N ASP A 179 15.58 -33.70 0.58
CA ASP A 179 17.00 -33.40 0.71
C ASP A 179 17.06 -32.13 1.56
N ARG A 180 17.50 -32.28 2.81
CA ARG A 180 17.70 -31.17 3.76
C ARG A 180 18.82 -30.24 3.29
N GLU A 181 19.41 -30.56 2.15
CA GLU A 181 20.52 -29.86 1.55
C GLU A 181 20.00 -28.67 0.74
N CYS A 182 20.19 -27.48 1.30
CA CYS A 182 19.96 -26.24 0.58
C CYS A 182 21.07 -26.09 -0.48
N ARG A 183 20.71 -25.72 -1.72
CA ARG A 183 21.67 -25.55 -2.82
C ARG A 183 21.30 -24.34 -3.67
N CYS A 184 22.31 -23.67 -4.21
CA CYS A 184 22.12 -22.55 -5.13
C CYS A 184 21.78 -23.11 -6.51
N ARG A 185 20.49 -23.11 -6.87
CA ARG A 185 19.96 -23.59 -8.15
C ARG A 185 19.08 -22.51 -8.77
N ASP A 186 18.83 -22.61 -10.07
CA ASP A 186 17.89 -21.73 -10.75
C ASP A 186 16.56 -21.63 -9.99
N PRO A 187 16.04 -20.41 -9.74
CA PRO A 187 16.41 -19.14 -10.37
C PRO A 187 17.49 -18.31 -9.64
N LEU A 188 18.14 -18.85 -8.60
CA LEU A 188 19.24 -18.18 -7.90
C LEU A 188 20.55 -18.25 -8.72
N VAL A 189 21.42 -17.25 -8.55
CA VAL A 189 22.64 -17.11 -9.34
C VAL A 189 23.87 -17.48 -8.50
N PRO A 190 24.59 -18.57 -8.83
CA PRO A 190 25.79 -18.98 -8.09
C PRO A 190 27.01 -18.13 -8.46
N ILE A 191 27.68 -17.54 -7.47
CA ILE A 191 28.93 -16.78 -7.63
C ILE A 191 30.11 -17.76 -7.51
N LYS A 192 30.54 -18.33 -8.63
CA LYS A 192 31.55 -19.41 -8.65
C LYS A 192 33.01 -18.92 -8.65
N ARG A 193 33.27 -17.72 -9.16
CA ARG A 193 34.63 -17.22 -9.39
C ARG A 193 35.12 -16.43 -8.18
N GLU A 194 36.29 -16.80 -7.67
CA GLU A 194 36.93 -16.08 -6.55
C GLU A 194 37.34 -14.65 -6.93
N SER A 195 37.60 -14.41 -8.22
CA SER A 195 37.89 -13.07 -8.76
C SER A 195 36.67 -12.15 -8.82
N HIS A 196 35.46 -12.64 -8.53
CA HIS A 196 34.26 -11.84 -8.53
C HIS A 196 34.17 -11.00 -7.24
N ALA A 197 33.84 -9.70 -7.35
CA ALA A 197 33.78 -8.79 -6.20
C ALA A 197 32.84 -9.24 -5.07
N LEU A 198 31.81 -10.01 -5.43
CA LEU A 198 30.80 -10.55 -4.50
C LEU A 198 31.18 -11.90 -3.86
N TYR A 199 32.29 -12.52 -4.25
CA TYR A 199 32.74 -13.80 -3.70
C TYR A 199 33.13 -13.63 -2.22
N GLY A 200 32.61 -14.53 -1.38
CA GLY A 200 32.73 -14.50 0.08
C GLY A 200 31.86 -13.46 0.79
N ARG A 201 31.10 -12.63 0.07
CA ARG A 201 30.36 -11.49 0.65
C ARG A 201 28.85 -11.63 0.56
N VAL A 202 28.33 -12.25 -0.51
CA VAL A 202 26.89 -12.39 -0.72
C VAL A 202 26.37 -13.68 -0.11
N ARG A 203 25.22 -13.56 0.58
CA ARG A 203 24.54 -14.68 1.23
C ARG A 203 23.03 -14.58 1.01
N THR A 204 22.42 -15.68 0.60
CA THR A 204 20.96 -15.83 0.55
C THR A 204 20.57 -16.98 1.47
N GLY A 205 19.84 -16.69 2.55
CA GLY A 205 19.49 -17.69 3.56
C GLY A 205 20.74 -18.38 4.17
N PRO A 206 20.85 -19.71 4.15
CA PRO A 206 22.02 -20.43 4.65
C PRO A 206 23.21 -20.48 3.66
N LEU A 207 23.03 -20.03 2.41
CA LEU A 207 24.02 -20.26 1.34
C LEU A 207 24.91 -19.03 1.11
N LEU A 208 26.23 -19.23 1.22
CA LEU A 208 27.26 -18.28 0.81
C LEU A 208 27.46 -18.35 -0.71
N ASN A 209 27.86 -17.23 -1.33
CA ASN A 209 28.13 -17.14 -2.77
C ASN A 209 26.91 -17.47 -3.65
N CYS A 210 25.72 -17.18 -3.14
CA CYS A 210 24.46 -17.38 -3.86
C CYS A 210 23.68 -16.07 -3.87
N ALA A 211 23.52 -15.49 -5.05
CA ALA A 211 22.87 -14.20 -5.25
C ALA A 211 21.42 -14.38 -5.71
N LEU A 212 20.58 -13.42 -5.36
CA LEU A 212 19.24 -13.26 -5.89
C LEU A 212 19.33 -12.74 -7.34
N PRO A 213 18.45 -13.22 -8.23
CA PRO A 213 18.37 -12.71 -9.59
C PRO A 213 17.90 -11.25 -9.60
N CYS A 214 18.15 -10.55 -10.71
CA CYS A 214 17.81 -9.15 -10.92
C CYS A 214 16.32 -8.82 -10.67
N ARG A 215 15.41 -9.76 -10.92
CA ARG A 215 13.97 -9.63 -10.65
C ARG A 215 13.52 -10.70 -9.67
N LEU A 216 12.64 -10.34 -8.74
CA LEU A 216 12.21 -11.25 -7.67
C LEU A 216 11.52 -12.50 -8.26
N PRO A 217 11.99 -13.73 -7.95
CA PRO A 217 11.46 -14.97 -8.53
C PRO A 217 10.00 -15.27 -8.23
N TYR A 218 9.46 -14.69 -7.16
CA TYR A 218 8.09 -14.91 -6.73
C TYR A 218 7.05 -14.22 -7.61
N LEU A 219 7.46 -13.20 -8.39
CA LEU A 219 6.52 -12.42 -9.20
C LEU A 219 6.45 -12.95 -10.63
N SER A 220 5.24 -13.14 -11.12
CA SER A 220 4.91 -13.36 -12.53
C SER A 220 5.29 -12.17 -13.41
N ALA A 221 5.29 -12.36 -14.73
CA ALA A 221 5.56 -11.27 -15.67
C ALA A 221 4.51 -10.14 -15.57
N ASP A 222 3.25 -10.50 -15.38
CA ASP A 222 2.14 -9.55 -15.26
C ASP A 222 2.23 -8.74 -13.97
N GLU A 223 2.57 -9.36 -12.84
CA GLU A 223 2.81 -8.65 -11.57
C GLU A 223 3.98 -7.66 -11.68
N ARG A 224 5.04 -7.99 -12.42
CA ARG A 224 6.16 -7.08 -12.66
C ARG A 224 5.74 -5.88 -13.53
N ALA A 225 4.93 -6.13 -14.57
CA ALA A 225 4.39 -5.08 -15.42
C ALA A 225 3.46 -4.16 -14.61
N PHE A 226 2.56 -4.74 -13.81
CA PHE A 226 1.66 -3.99 -12.94
C PHE A 226 2.42 -3.21 -11.86
N THR A 227 3.46 -3.78 -11.23
CA THR A 227 4.34 -3.06 -10.30
C THR A 227 4.93 -1.82 -10.96
N SER A 228 5.43 -1.96 -12.19
CA SER A 228 6.06 -0.86 -12.92
C SER A 228 5.06 0.23 -13.29
N PHE A 229 3.86 -0.15 -13.74
CA PHE A 229 2.75 0.78 -13.96
C PHE A 229 2.32 1.47 -12.66
N TRP A 230 2.14 0.73 -11.57
CA TRP A 230 1.65 1.22 -10.29
C TRP A 230 2.59 2.26 -9.68
N VAL A 231 3.86 1.92 -9.53
CA VAL A 231 4.89 2.85 -9.05
C VAL A 231 5.03 4.03 -10.00
N GLY A 232 4.89 3.80 -11.31
CA GLY A 232 4.93 4.85 -12.32
C GLY A 232 3.82 5.88 -12.20
N LEU A 233 2.57 5.42 -12.11
CA LEU A 233 1.40 6.27 -11.96
C LEU A 233 1.51 7.15 -10.71
N TRP A 234 1.81 6.55 -9.55
CA TRP A 234 1.86 7.28 -8.29
C TRP A 234 3.07 8.22 -8.20
N SER A 235 4.20 7.88 -8.81
CA SER A 235 5.37 8.77 -8.83
C SER A 235 5.13 9.99 -9.70
N VAL A 236 4.50 9.85 -10.88
CA VAL A 236 4.12 10.99 -11.73
C VAL A 236 3.11 11.89 -11.04
N LEU A 237 2.05 11.33 -10.44
CA LEU A 237 1.06 12.12 -9.69
C LEU A 237 1.69 12.86 -8.50
N CYS A 238 2.58 12.19 -7.77
CA CYS A 238 3.35 12.79 -6.68
C CYS A 238 4.23 13.93 -7.19
N PHE A 239 4.96 13.72 -8.30
CA PHE A 239 5.84 14.72 -8.90
C PHE A 239 5.07 15.97 -9.33
N VAL A 240 3.95 15.81 -10.04
CA VAL A 240 3.11 16.93 -10.49
C VAL A 240 2.54 17.70 -9.30
N SER A 241 1.99 16.99 -8.31
CA SER A 241 1.41 17.61 -7.11
C SER A 241 2.45 18.38 -6.30
N THR A 242 3.60 17.78 -6.03
CA THR A 242 4.68 18.40 -5.25
C THR A 242 5.36 19.54 -6.02
N SER A 243 5.52 19.42 -7.34
CA SER A 243 6.02 20.51 -8.20
C SER A 243 5.12 21.74 -8.12
N ALA A 244 3.79 21.55 -8.21
CA ALA A 244 2.84 22.65 -8.10
C ALA A 244 2.89 23.33 -6.72
N THR A 245 3.05 22.55 -5.65
CA THR A 245 3.24 23.05 -4.28
C THR A 245 4.51 23.89 -4.15
N VAL A 246 5.66 23.37 -4.60
CA VAL A 246 6.95 24.07 -4.54
C VAL A 246 6.91 25.33 -5.41
N ALA A 247 6.39 25.25 -6.64
CA ALA A 247 6.24 26.39 -7.51
C ALA A 247 5.36 27.49 -6.90
N THR A 248 4.25 27.12 -6.26
CA THR A 248 3.40 28.09 -5.56
C THR A 248 4.13 28.79 -4.43
N PHE A 249 4.96 28.07 -3.68
CA PHE A 249 5.80 28.66 -2.64
C PHE A 249 6.84 29.62 -3.23
N LEU A 250 7.49 29.27 -4.34
CA LEU A 250 8.48 30.14 -5.00
C LEU A 250 7.85 31.43 -5.55
N ILE A 251 6.59 31.38 -6.00
CA ILE A 251 5.85 32.56 -6.46
C ILE A 251 5.49 33.49 -5.30
N ASP A 252 5.12 32.93 -4.13
CA ASP A 252 4.64 33.69 -2.97
C ASP A 252 5.17 33.08 -1.67
N MET A 253 6.42 33.39 -1.34
CA MET A 253 7.13 32.83 -0.18
C MET A 253 6.59 33.37 1.14
N GLU A 254 6.18 34.64 1.18
CA GLU A 254 5.73 35.32 2.40
C GLU A 254 4.41 34.75 2.92
N ARG A 255 3.61 34.15 2.04
CA ARG A 255 2.35 33.50 2.39
C ARG A 255 2.51 32.34 3.37
N PHE A 256 3.62 31.61 3.35
CA PHE A 256 3.80 30.37 4.10
C PHE A 256 4.70 30.57 5.33
N GLN A 257 4.10 31.07 6.40
CA GLN A 257 4.76 31.27 7.70
C GLN A 257 4.73 29.98 8.54
N TYR A 258 5.57 29.92 9.59
CA TYR A 258 5.44 28.87 10.59
C TYR A 258 4.09 29.00 11.31
N PRO A 259 3.41 27.88 11.64
CA PRO A 259 3.87 26.48 11.59
C PRO A 259 3.58 25.72 10.28
N GLU A 260 3.09 26.37 9.23
CA GLU A 260 2.73 25.70 7.96
C GLU A 260 3.94 25.42 7.06
N ARG A 261 4.99 26.24 7.17
CA ARG A 261 6.21 26.19 6.34
C ARG A 261 6.85 24.80 6.19
N PRO A 262 6.92 23.93 7.22
CA PRO A 262 7.41 22.56 7.09
C PRO A 262 6.70 21.71 6.01
N ILE A 263 5.42 21.97 5.71
CA ILE A 263 4.66 21.26 4.66
C ILE A 263 5.33 21.45 3.30
N ILE A 264 5.89 22.64 3.03
CA ILE A 264 6.56 22.95 1.77
C ILE A 264 7.89 22.19 1.66
N PHE A 265 8.69 22.15 2.73
CA PHE A 265 9.94 21.40 2.72
C PHE A 265 9.71 19.89 2.59
N LEU A 266 8.64 19.40 3.20
CA LEU A 266 8.20 18.03 3.00
C LEU A 266 7.82 17.78 1.53
N ALA A 267 7.04 18.67 0.92
CA ALA A 267 6.68 18.55 -0.50
C ALA A 267 7.93 18.59 -1.41
N ALA A 268 8.90 19.45 -1.12
CA ALA A 268 10.19 19.49 -1.82
C ALA A 268 10.96 18.17 -1.68
N CYS A 269 10.94 17.52 -0.51
CA CYS A 269 11.54 16.19 -0.37
C CYS A 269 10.82 15.15 -1.24
N TYR A 270 9.48 15.15 -1.26
CA TYR A 270 8.72 14.20 -2.09
C TYR A 270 8.83 14.48 -3.60
N LEU A 271 9.15 15.70 -4.01
CA LEU A 271 9.53 16.01 -5.39
C LEU A 271 10.78 15.23 -5.81
N PHE A 272 11.81 15.19 -4.97
CA PHE A 272 13.02 14.42 -5.25
C PHE A 272 12.82 12.91 -5.09
N VAL A 273 12.03 12.47 -4.10
CA VAL A 273 11.67 11.05 -3.95
C VAL A 273 10.94 10.54 -5.21
N SER A 274 9.94 11.29 -5.69
CA SER A 274 9.22 10.93 -6.92
C SER A 274 10.13 10.97 -8.15
N LEU A 275 11.05 11.94 -8.24
CA LEU A 275 12.06 11.98 -9.28
C LEU A 275 12.94 10.71 -9.29
N GLY A 276 13.32 10.17 -8.13
CA GLY A 276 14.07 8.92 -8.03
C GLY A 276 13.32 7.73 -8.66
N TYR A 277 12.01 7.62 -8.41
CA TYR A 277 11.18 6.61 -9.06
C TYR A 277 11.02 6.85 -10.56
N ILE A 278 10.90 8.10 -11.00
CA ILE A 278 10.81 8.47 -12.43
C ILE A 278 12.12 8.13 -13.16
N VAL A 279 13.28 8.40 -12.56
CA VAL A 279 14.59 8.00 -13.12
C VAL A 279 14.62 6.49 -13.37
N ARG A 280 14.13 5.69 -12.42
CA ARG A 280 13.98 4.24 -12.61
C ARG A 280 13.06 3.89 -13.78
N LEU A 281 11.93 4.59 -13.96
CA LEU A 281 11.00 4.31 -15.05
C LEU A 281 11.63 4.58 -16.42
N VAL A 282 12.38 5.68 -16.53
CA VAL A 282 13.00 6.11 -17.80
C VAL A 282 14.24 5.27 -18.13
N ALA A 283 15.11 5.04 -17.15
CA ALA A 283 16.33 4.25 -17.35
C ALA A 283 16.05 2.73 -17.42
N GLY A 284 14.97 2.27 -16.78
CA GLY A 284 14.60 0.86 -16.71
C GLY A 284 15.20 0.14 -15.50
N HIS A 285 14.51 -0.92 -15.08
CA HIS A 285 14.83 -1.73 -13.90
C HIS A 285 16.27 -2.24 -13.87
N GLU A 286 16.73 -2.78 -15.00
CA GLU A 286 18.01 -3.48 -15.08
C GLU A 286 19.19 -2.52 -15.05
N GLN A 287 19.04 -1.30 -15.57
CA GLN A 287 20.10 -0.29 -15.56
C GLN A 287 20.33 0.32 -14.18
N VAL A 288 19.29 0.33 -13.34
CA VAL A 288 19.35 0.95 -12.02
C VAL A 288 19.72 -0.08 -10.94
N ALA A 289 19.04 -1.23 -10.90
CA ALA A 289 19.11 -2.12 -9.73
C ALA A 289 19.96 -3.39 -9.93
N CYS A 290 20.45 -3.67 -11.14
CA CYS A 290 21.09 -4.95 -11.45
C CYS A 290 22.57 -4.80 -11.80
N GLY A 291 23.37 -5.79 -11.39
CA GLY A 291 24.81 -5.84 -11.60
C GLY A 291 25.20 -6.71 -12.78
N ASP A 292 26.32 -6.36 -13.43
CA ASP A 292 26.85 -7.12 -14.57
C ASP A 292 27.61 -8.36 -14.11
N SER A 293 27.43 -9.49 -14.80
CA SER A 293 28.11 -10.76 -14.49
C SER A 293 29.09 -11.18 -15.58
N GLY A 294 30.32 -10.66 -15.53
CA GLY A 294 31.43 -11.19 -16.34
C GLY A 294 31.36 -10.90 -17.85
N PRO A 295 32.18 -11.58 -18.69
CA PRO A 295 32.61 -11.07 -20.00
C PRO A 295 31.53 -11.01 -21.10
N GLY A 296 30.28 -11.34 -20.78
CA GLY A 296 29.12 -11.23 -21.67
C GLY A 296 28.19 -10.06 -21.38
N GLY A 297 28.44 -9.27 -20.33
CA GLY A 297 27.63 -8.08 -19.99
C GLY A 297 26.19 -8.37 -19.55
N ASP A 298 25.83 -9.64 -19.31
CA ASP A 298 24.47 -10.02 -18.97
C ASP A 298 24.16 -9.75 -17.49
N ARG A 299 22.99 -9.13 -17.23
CA ARG A 299 22.59 -8.62 -15.91
C ARG A 299 21.76 -9.64 -15.15
N THR A 300 22.47 -10.61 -14.58
CA THR A 300 21.80 -11.80 -14.04
C THR A 300 21.38 -11.65 -12.57
N HIS A 301 22.03 -10.78 -11.78
CA HIS A 301 21.82 -10.66 -10.34
C HIS A 301 21.51 -9.22 -9.90
N ILE A 302 20.87 -9.09 -8.74
CA ILE A 302 20.61 -7.78 -8.12
C ILE A 302 21.91 -7.17 -7.57
N LEU A 303 21.99 -5.85 -7.51
CA LEU A 303 23.15 -5.17 -6.94
C LEU A 303 23.22 -5.32 -5.41
N TYR A 304 24.41 -5.61 -4.88
CA TYR A 304 24.66 -5.82 -3.45
C TYR A 304 25.57 -4.76 -2.81
N ASP A 305 26.24 -3.94 -3.61
CA ASP A 305 27.14 -2.90 -3.13
C ASP A 305 27.09 -1.63 -4.01
N THR A 306 27.76 -0.57 -3.54
CA THR A 306 27.85 0.73 -4.23
C THR A 306 28.76 0.72 -5.46
N THR A 307 29.40 -0.40 -5.81
CA THR A 307 30.36 -0.46 -6.92
C THR A 307 29.70 -0.52 -8.30
N GLY A 308 28.37 -0.57 -8.33
CA GLY A 308 27.55 -0.60 -9.53
C GLY A 308 27.40 0.75 -10.28
N PRO A 309 26.39 0.85 -11.17
CA PRO A 309 26.16 2.03 -12.00
C PRO A 309 25.90 3.29 -11.16
N ALA A 310 26.40 4.44 -11.64
CA ALA A 310 26.14 5.75 -11.01
C ALA A 310 24.65 6.06 -10.86
N LEU A 311 23.80 5.50 -11.74
CA LEU A 311 22.35 5.60 -11.67
C LEU A 311 21.77 4.98 -10.38
N CYS A 312 22.34 3.87 -9.89
CA CYS A 312 21.93 3.25 -8.64
C CYS A 312 22.15 4.21 -7.47
N THR A 313 23.35 4.77 -7.35
CA THR A 313 23.69 5.73 -6.29
C THR A 313 22.82 6.98 -6.38
N LEU A 314 22.55 7.49 -7.60
CA LEU A 314 21.66 8.62 -7.81
C LEU A 314 20.23 8.34 -7.31
N VAL A 315 19.64 7.20 -7.69
CA VAL A 315 18.30 6.80 -7.23
C VAL A 315 18.27 6.60 -5.72
N PHE A 316 19.30 5.98 -5.15
CA PHE A 316 19.47 5.87 -3.70
C PHE A 316 19.46 7.25 -3.03
N LEU A 317 20.25 8.21 -3.51
CA LEU A 317 20.27 9.57 -2.95
C LEU A 317 18.89 10.24 -3.06
N LEU A 318 18.24 10.15 -4.22
CA LEU A 318 16.93 10.75 -4.44
C LEU A 318 15.84 10.16 -3.53
N VAL A 319 15.84 8.85 -3.30
CA VAL A 319 14.79 8.17 -2.53
C VAL A 319 15.11 8.11 -1.03
N TYR A 320 16.34 7.73 -0.65
CA TYR A 320 16.73 7.54 0.75
C TYR A 320 16.95 8.85 1.49
N PHE A 321 17.83 9.72 0.98
CA PHE A 321 18.17 10.97 1.69
C PHE A 321 16.93 11.85 1.88
N PHE A 322 16.19 12.11 0.79
CA PHE A 322 14.99 12.93 0.86
C PHE A 322 13.82 12.23 1.59
N GLY A 323 13.71 10.90 1.54
CA GLY A 323 12.73 10.16 2.34
C GLY A 323 13.00 10.24 3.85
N MET A 324 14.28 10.23 4.25
CA MET A 324 14.67 10.42 5.65
C MET A 324 14.46 11.88 6.09
N ALA A 325 14.82 12.85 5.22
CA ALA A 325 14.59 14.27 5.47
C ALA A 325 13.09 14.58 5.62
N SER A 326 12.23 14.00 4.76
CA SER A 326 10.78 14.23 4.83
C SER A 326 10.18 13.72 6.15
N SER A 327 10.68 12.59 6.65
CA SER A 327 10.27 12.02 7.94
C SER A 327 10.62 12.95 9.10
N ILE A 328 11.79 13.60 9.06
CA ILE A 328 12.18 14.59 10.07
C ILE A 328 11.36 15.88 9.92
N TRP A 329 11.10 16.33 8.69
CA TRP A 329 10.22 17.49 8.45
C TRP A 329 8.80 17.25 8.97
N TRP A 330 8.30 16.01 8.92
CA TRP A 330 7.03 15.65 9.57
C TRP A 330 7.10 15.73 11.10
N VAL A 331 8.21 15.32 11.73
CA VAL A 331 8.42 15.52 13.17
C VAL A 331 8.47 17.02 13.50
N VAL A 332 9.17 17.83 12.69
CA VAL A 332 9.21 19.30 12.85
C VAL A 332 7.81 19.90 12.69
N LEU A 333 7.02 19.44 11.72
CA LEU A 333 5.63 19.87 11.54
C LEU A 333 4.80 19.55 12.80
N SER A 334 4.92 18.34 13.33
CA SER A 334 4.23 17.91 14.55
C SER A 334 4.66 18.74 15.77
N PHE A 335 5.96 19.01 15.91
CA PHE A 335 6.52 19.82 16.99
C PHE A 335 6.09 21.28 16.92
N THR A 336 6.23 21.92 15.76
CA THR A 336 5.82 23.33 15.57
C THR A 336 4.31 23.51 15.68
N TRP A 337 3.53 22.51 15.26
CA TRP A 337 2.10 22.48 15.53
C TRP A 337 1.81 22.38 17.03
N PHE A 338 2.49 21.52 17.79
CA PHE A 338 2.37 21.46 19.25
C PHE A 338 2.74 22.80 19.92
N LEU A 339 3.82 23.47 19.49
CA LEU A 339 4.20 24.77 20.04
C LEU A 339 3.13 25.83 19.79
N ALA A 340 2.58 25.89 18.57
CA ALA A 340 1.49 26.80 18.24
C ALA A 340 0.21 26.46 19.01
N ALA A 341 -0.13 25.16 19.11
CA ALA A 341 -1.39 24.65 19.62
C ALA A 341 -1.47 24.48 21.13
N GLY A 342 -0.47 23.86 21.72
CA GLY A 342 -0.39 23.66 23.15
C GLY A 342 0.25 24.82 23.88
N MET A 343 1.35 25.34 23.35
CA MET A 343 2.12 26.39 24.04
C MET A 343 1.76 27.81 23.60
N LYS A 344 0.86 27.98 22.63
CA LYS A 344 0.39 29.27 22.10
C LYS A 344 1.51 30.16 21.54
N TRP A 345 2.55 29.55 20.98
CA TRP A 345 3.64 30.32 20.35
C TRP A 345 3.16 31.00 19.06
N GLY A 346 3.56 32.26 18.87
CA GLY A 346 3.36 33.00 17.62
C GLY A 346 4.28 32.50 16.51
N SER A 347 3.93 32.83 15.26
CA SER A 347 4.72 32.45 14.07
C SER A 347 6.16 32.99 14.13
N GLU A 348 6.36 34.21 14.60
CA GLU A 348 7.67 34.85 14.74
C GLU A 348 8.56 34.14 15.77
N ALA A 349 7.99 33.75 16.91
CA ALA A 349 8.70 33.03 17.96
C ALA A 349 9.20 31.67 17.46
N ILE A 350 8.37 30.94 16.69
CA ILE A 350 8.75 29.66 16.09
C ILE A 350 9.79 29.89 14.98
N ALA A 351 9.62 30.92 14.16
CA ALA A 351 10.54 31.25 13.07
C ALA A 351 11.95 31.59 13.58
N GLY A 352 12.08 32.16 14.78
CA GLY A 352 13.36 32.43 15.44
C GLY A 352 14.22 31.18 15.65
N TYR A 353 13.62 29.98 15.76
CA TYR A 353 14.33 28.71 15.91
C TYR A 353 14.48 27.92 14.60
N SER A 354 14.10 28.49 13.46
CA SER A 354 14.09 27.81 12.15
C SER A 354 15.44 27.20 11.77
N GLN A 355 16.56 27.83 12.15
CA GLN A 355 17.91 27.33 11.91
C GLN A 355 18.13 25.92 12.49
N TYR A 356 17.63 25.65 13.71
CA TYR A 356 17.75 24.34 14.34
C TYR A 356 16.90 23.28 13.64
N PHE A 357 15.72 23.64 13.16
CA PHE A 357 14.86 22.73 12.40
C PHE A 357 15.53 22.30 11.10
N HIS A 358 16.12 23.26 10.37
CA HIS A 358 16.88 22.99 9.15
C HIS A 358 18.13 22.16 9.42
N LEU A 359 18.88 22.50 10.48
CA LEU A 359 20.07 21.74 10.88
C LEU A 359 19.72 20.28 11.13
N ALA A 360 18.68 20.00 11.92
CA ALA A 360 18.26 18.63 12.21
C ALA A 360 17.77 17.89 10.95
N ALA A 361 16.91 18.53 10.15
CA ALA A 361 16.30 17.91 8.98
C ALA A 361 17.28 17.60 7.85
N TRP A 362 18.40 18.32 7.76
CA TRP A 362 19.41 18.09 6.72
C TRP A 362 20.64 17.34 7.21
N LEU A 363 21.15 17.65 8.41
CA LEU A 363 22.38 17.03 8.92
C LEU A 363 22.16 15.55 9.24
N ILE A 364 21.04 15.19 9.90
CA ILE A 364 20.79 13.81 10.31
C ILE A 364 20.70 12.87 9.09
N PRO A 365 19.91 13.16 8.03
CA PRO A 365 19.92 12.35 6.82
C PRO A 365 21.25 12.37 6.08
N SER A 366 21.98 13.49 6.08
CA SER A 366 23.31 13.59 5.46
C SER A 366 24.29 12.62 6.10
N VAL A 367 24.42 12.66 7.44
CA VAL A 367 25.29 11.76 8.20
C VAL A 367 24.90 10.31 7.94
N LYS A 368 23.61 9.97 8.00
CA LYS A 368 23.13 8.62 7.69
C LYS A 368 23.51 8.17 6.28
N THR A 369 23.32 9.04 5.30
CA THR A 369 23.63 8.74 3.89
C THR A 369 25.14 8.54 3.69
N ILE A 370 25.97 9.39 4.29
CA ILE A 370 27.44 9.25 4.24
C ILE A 370 27.88 7.92 4.85
N VAL A 371 27.31 7.54 6.01
CA VAL A 371 27.63 6.26 6.66
C VAL A 371 27.21 5.07 5.78
N VAL A 372 26.02 5.10 5.18
CA VAL A 372 25.56 4.04 4.28
C VAL A 372 26.47 3.89 3.06
N LEU A 373 26.91 5.01 2.47
CA LEU A 373 27.85 5.00 1.34
C LEU A 373 29.24 4.52 1.76
N ALA A 374 29.75 4.96 2.90
CA ALA A 374 31.05 4.54 3.43
C ALA A 374 31.10 3.03 3.73
N LEU A 375 29.98 2.47 4.20
CA LEU A 375 29.83 1.03 4.43
C LEU A 375 29.53 0.24 3.14
N SER A 376 29.36 0.91 2.01
CA SER A 376 28.95 0.29 0.73
C SER A 376 27.67 -0.54 0.86
N SER A 377 26.74 -0.10 1.70
CA SER A 377 25.52 -0.82 2.07
C SER A 377 24.31 -0.52 1.17
N VAL A 378 24.52 0.13 0.02
CA VAL A 378 23.46 0.42 -0.96
C VAL A 378 23.24 -0.83 -1.80
N ASP A 379 21.99 -1.28 -1.87
CA ASP A 379 21.58 -2.50 -2.54
C ASP A 379 20.32 -2.30 -3.40
N GLY A 380 20.16 -3.14 -4.42
CA GLY A 380 19.02 -3.09 -5.33
C GLY A 380 17.77 -3.73 -4.73
N ASP A 381 16.61 -3.12 -5.02
CA ASP A 381 15.29 -3.69 -4.75
C ASP A 381 14.83 -4.51 -5.96
N PRO A 382 14.70 -5.85 -5.83
CA PRO A 382 14.32 -6.73 -6.94
C PRO A 382 12.84 -6.60 -7.35
N VAL A 383 12.01 -5.89 -6.58
CA VAL A 383 10.59 -5.64 -6.88
C VAL A 383 10.41 -4.32 -7.63
N ALA A 384 10.78 -3.19 -7.01
CA ALA A 384 10.61 -1.88 -7.64
C ALA A 384 11.73 -1.51 -8.61
N GLY A 385 12.89 -2.19 -8.59
CA GLY A 385 14.02 -1.86 -9.47
C GLY A 385 14.71 -0.55 -9.15
N ILE A 386 14.63 -0.10 -7.90
CA ILE A 386 15.35 1.06 -7.37
C ILE A 386 16.52 0.61 -6.51
N CYS A 387 17.43 1.52 -6.19
CA CYS A 387 18.45 1.28 -5.18
C CYS A 387 18.07 1.91 -3.85
N TYR A 388 18.25 1.17 -2.78
CA TYR A 388 17.96 1.59 -1.42
C TYR A 388 18.99 0.97 -0.46
N VAL A 389 18.74 0.98 0.85
CA VAL A 389 19.58 0.29 1.84
C VAL A 389 18.74 -0.73 2.60
N GLY A 390 19.29 -1.93 2.78
CA GLY A 390 18.65 -2.99 3.55
C GLY A 390 17.66 -3.84 2.76
N ASN A 391 17.67 -3.78 1.43
CA ASN A 391 16.90 -4.71 0.60
C ASN A 391 17.47 -6.13 0.68
N GLN A 392 18.79 -6.26 0.88
CA GLN A 392 19.49 -7.55 0.94
C GLN A 392 20.03 -7.88 2.34
N SER A 393 20.21 -6.88 3.21
CA SER A 393 20.69 -7.07 4.59
C SER A 393 19.66 -6.64 5.65
N LEU A 394 19.28 -7.56 6.54
CA LEU A 394 18.38 -7.27 7.66
C LEU A 394 19.01 -6.33 8.70
N GLU A 395 20.34 -6.36 8.87
CA GLU A 395 21.04 -5.48 9.80
C GLU A 395 20.99 -4.03 9.30
N ASN A 396 21.26 -3.83 8.01
CA ASN A 396 21.16 -2.53 7.37
C ASN A 396 19.71 -2.00 7.36
N LEU A 397 18.73 -2.88 7.11
CA LEU A 397 17.31 -2.53 7.19
C LEU A 397 16.93 -2.04 8.58
N ARG A 398 17.35 -2.76 9.63
CA ARG A 398 17.08 -2.39 11.03
C ARG A 398 17.73 -1.08 11.41
N GLY A 399 19.02 -0.93 11.16
CA GLY A 399 19.82 0.20 11.61
C GLY A 399 19.54 1.49 10.83
N PHE A 400 19.49 1.42 9.50
CA PHE A 400 19.44 2.62 8.66
C PHE A 400 18.02 3.05 8.29
N VAL A 401 17.04 2.15 8.37
CA VAL A 401 15.67 2.40 7.90
C VAL A 401 14.67 2.27 9.04
N LEU A 402 14.46 1.06 9.56
CA LEU A 402 13.35 0.76 10.46
C LEU A 402 13.47 1.49 11.81
N ALA A 403 14.62 1.39 12.50
CA ALA A 403 14.79 2.04 13.80
C ALA A 403 14.63 3.58 13.71
N PRO A 404 15.25 4.29 12.76
CA PRO A 404 15.01 5.72 12.57
C PRO A 404 13.54 6.06 12.28
N LEU A 405 12.86 5.33 11.39
CA LEU A 405 11.46 5.59 11.07
C LEU A 405 10.54 5.38 12.28
N VAL A 406 10.78 4.34 13.09
CA VAL A 406 10.06 4.11 14.35
C VAL A 406 10.30 5.25 15.33
N VAL A 407 11.55 5.70 15.50
CA VAL A 407 11.88 6.84 16.37
C VAL A 407 11.16 8.10 15.90
N TYR A 408 11.21 8.42 14.60
CA TYR A 408 10.53 9.59 14.05
C TYR A 408 9.03 9.50 14.27
N LEU A 409 8.39 8.39 13.86
CA LEU A 409 6.96 8.13 14.02
C LEU A 409 6.50 8.27 15.47
N PHE A 410 7.25 7.67 16.41
CA PHE A 410 6.95 7.76 17.84
C PHE A 410 7.04 9.21 18.34
N THR A 411 8.14 9.90 18.02
CA THR A 411 8.40 11.26 18.50
C THR A 411 7.38 12.25 17.94
N GLY A 412 7.07 12.19 16.65
CA GLY A 412 6.05 13.05 16.04
C GLY A 412 4.65 12.75 16.56
N SER A 413 4.31 11.47 16.75
CA SER A 413 3.01 11.08 17.32
C SER A 413 2.84 11.56 18.77
N LEU A 414 3.92 11.57 19.56
CA LEU A 414 3.91 12.13 20.92
C LEU A 414 3.59 13.62 20.91
N PHE A 415 4.21 14.41 20.02
CA PHE A 415 3.89 15.83 19.88
C PHE A 415 2.46 16.05 19.38
N LEU A 416 1.97 15.23 18.46
CA LEU A 416 0.57 15.30 18.02
C LEU A 416 -0.39 15.04 19.17
N LEU A 417 -0.17 13.97 19.94
CA LEU A 417 -1.01 13.64 21.08
C LEU A 417 -1.00 14.78 22.11
N ALA A 418 0.19 15.31 22.46
CA ALA A 418 0.33 16.43 23.38
C ALA A 418 -0.39 17.69 22.87
N GLY A 419 -0.31 17.99 21.57
CA GLY A 419 -0.99 19.14 20.98
C GLY A 419 -2.51 18.97 20.94
N PHE A 420 -3.03 17.78 20.65
CA PHE A 420 -4.47 17.51 20.72
C PHE A 420 -4.99 17.66 22.14
N VAL A 421 -4.32 17.04 23.13
CA VAL A 421 -4.69 17.14 24.55
C VAL A 421 -4.72 18.60 24.99
N SER A 422 -3.72 19.39 24.59
CA SER A 422 -3.63 20.81 24.94
C SER A 422 -4.73 21.65 24.27
N LEU A 423 -5.04 21.38 23.00
CA LEU A 423 -6.15 22.04 22.29
C LEU A 423 -7.50 21.73 22.93
N PHE A 424 -7.76 20.47 23.29
CA PHE A 424 -9.02 20.09 23.93
C PHE A 424 -9.19 20.75 25.31
N ARG A 425 -8.12 20.81 26.12
CA ARG A 425 -8.12 21.47 27.43
C ARG A 425 -8.37 22.98 27.32
N ILE A 426 -7.79 23.63 26.31
CA ILE A 426 -8.00 25.06 26.09
C ILE A 426 -9.42 25.33 25.56
N ARG A 427 -9.90 24.51 24.61
CA ARG A 427 -11.25 24.65 24.04
C ARG A 427 -12.35 24.43 25.07
N SER A 428 -12.17 23.50 26.03
CA SER A 428 -13.12 23.29 27.11
C SER A 428 -13.25 24.51 28.03
N ILE A 429 -12.17 25.28 28.21
CA ILE A 429 -12.15 26.49 29.05
C ILE A 429 -12.65 27.73 28.27
N ILE A 430 -12.22 27.90 27.01
CA ILE A 430 -12.57 29.09 26.19
C ILE A 430 -14.05 29.11 25.77
N LYS A 431 -14.71 27.96 25.66
CA LYS A 431 -16.15 27.89 25.34
C LYS A 431 -17.03 28.61 26.39
N GLN A 432 -16.47 28.94 27.57
CA GLN A 432 -17.12 29.74 28.60
C GLN A 432 -16.86 31.26 28.47
N GLY A 433 -15.93 31.71 27.63
CA GLY A 433 -15.38 33.09 27.62
C GLY A 433 -15.60 33.96 26.38
N GLY A 434 -16.31 33.48 25.34
CA GLY A 434 -16.89 34.35 24.29
C GLY A 434 -15.94 35.16 23.37
N THR A 435 -14.67 34.80 23.20
CA THR A 435 -13.72 35.55 22.34
C THR A 435 -13.64 35.00 20.90
N LYS A 436 -13.63 35.90 19.90
CA LYS A 436 -13.55 35.59 18.45
C LYS A 436 -12.16 35.10 18.01
N THR A 437 -11.77 33.88 18.39
CA THR A 437 -10.52 33.23 17.96
C THR A 437 -10.69 32.23 16.81
N ASP A 438 -11.90 32.19 16.23
CA ASP A 438 -12.36 31.18 15.25
C ASP A 438 -11.44 30.97 14.04
N LYS A 439 -10.78 32.02 13.53
CA LYS A 439 -9.90 31.88 12.35
C LYS A 439 -8.62 31.12 12.67
N LEU A 440 -7.98 31.44 13.80
CA LEU A 440 -6.76 30.80 14.25
C LEU A 440 -7.05 29.35 14.70
N GLU A 441 -8.17 29.13 15.40
CA GLU A 441 -8.63 27.80 15.82
C GLU A 441 -8.90 26.89 14.60
N ARG A 442 -9.62 27.38 13.58
CA ARG A 442 -9.86 26.65 12.33
C ARG A 442 -8.56 26.28 11.62
N LEU A 443 -7.59 27.20 11.60
CA LEU A 443 -6.28 26.94 10.97
C LEU A 443 -5.53 25.82 11.70
N MET A 444 -5.51 25.87 13.04
CA MET A 444 -4.78 24.91 13.86
C MET A 444 -5.42 23.52 13.86
N ILE A 445 -6.76 23.44 13.86
CA ILE A 445 -7.49 22.18 13.66
C ILE A 445 -7.16 21.58 12.29
N ARG A 446 -7.09 22.42 11.25
CA ARG A 446 -6.78 21.97 9.88
C ARG A 446 -5.37 21.40 9.77
N ILE A 447 -4.38 22.08 10.34
CA ILE A 447 -2.99 21.61 10.39
C ILE A 447 -2.91 20.31 11.20
N GLY A 448 -3.58 20.23 12.35
CA GLY A 448 -3.59 19.03 13.20
C GLY A 448 -4.19 17.81 12.49
N LEU A 449 -5.31 17.98 11.78
CA LEU A 449 -5.92 16.92 10.97
C LEU A 449 -4.99 16.45 9.84
N PHE A 450 -4.31 17.39 9.20
CA PHE A 450 -3.37 17.09 8.13
C PHE A 450 -2.16 16.31 8.63
N THR A 451 -1.60 16.67 9.79
CA THR A 451 -0.46 15.94 10.34
C THR A 451 -0.85 14.53 10.79
N VAL A 452 -2.10 14.31 11.23
CA VAL A 452 -2.66 12.96 11.49
C VAL A 452 -2.81 12.16 10.20
N LEU A 453 -3.26 12.79 9.12
CA LEU A 453 -3.36 12.14 7.81
C LEU A 453 -1.99 11.60 7.35
N TYR A 454 -0.89 12.24 7.74
CA TYR A 454 0.48 11.83 7.42
C TYR A 454 0.99 10.68 8.30
N THR A 455 0.53 10.62 9.56
CA THR A 455 0.84 9.52 10.47
C THR A 455 0.41 8.17 9.90
N VAL A 456 -0.73 8.14 9.18
CA VAL A 456 -1.30 6.89 8.64
C VAL A 456 -0.38 6.25 7.59
N PRO A 457 0.03 6.92 6.49
CA PRO A 457 0.99 6.35 5.55
C PRO A 457 2.32 5.98 6.20
N ALA A 458 2.85 6.81 7.11
CA ALA A 458 4.11 6.52 7.80
C ALA A 458 4.02 5.24 8.65
N ALA A 459 2.93 5.06 9.41
CA ALA A 459 2.69 3.86 10.19
C ALA A 459 2.52 2.62 9.31
N VAL A 460 1.82 2.74 8.18
CA VAL A 460 1.65 1.63 7.23
C VAL A 460 2.99 1.23 6.61
N VAL A 461 3.82 2.19 6.19
CA VAL A 461 5.17 1.89 5.66
C VAL A 461 6.00 1.16 6.70
N VAL A 462 6.01 1.62 7.97
CA VAL A 462 6.71 0.91 9.06
C VAL A 462 6.15 -0.50 9.24
N ALA A 463 4.83 -0.69 9.21
CA ALA A 463 4.22 -2.02 9.32
C ALA A 463 4.60 -2.95 8.16
N CYS A 464 4.63 -2.45 6.92
CA CYS A 464 5.11 -3.20 5.76
C CYS A 464 6.58 -3.62 5.93
N LEU A 465 7.45 -2.73 6.42
CA LEU A 465 8.87 -3.04 6.67
C LEU A 465 9.05 -4.06 7.80
N VAL A 466 8.22 -4.02 8.84
CA VAL A 466 8.20 -5.04 9.91
C VAL A 466 7.76 -6.40 9.37
N TYR A 467 6.73 -6.43 8.52
CA TYR A 467 6.31 -7.65 7.83
C TYR A 467 7.44 -8.23 6.98
N GLU A 468 8.08 -7.41 6.14
CA GLU A 468 9.20 -7.83 5.29
C GLU A 468 10.35 -8.38 6.12
N GLN A 469 10.74 -7.68 7.19
CA GLN A 469 11.77 -8.15 8.11
C GLN A 469 11.44 -9.53 8.71
N HIS A 470 10.20 -9.71 9.18
CA HIS A 470 9.79 -10.92 9.89
C HIS A 470 9.76 -12.14 8.96
N GLN A 471 9.28 -11.95 7.73
CA GLN A 471 9.05 -13.03 6.78
C GLN A 471 10.25 -13.34 5.87
N ARG A 472 11.18 -12.38 5.67
CA ARG A 472 12.34 -12.55 4.78
C ARG A 472 13.18 -13.81 5.01
N PRO A 473 13.54 -14.19 6.26
CA PRO A 473 14.29 -15.44 6.49
C PRO A 473 13.53 -16.69 6.03
N GLY A 474 12.19 -16.66 6.07
CA GLY A 474 11.35 -17.74 5.56
C GLY A 474 11.38 -17.81 4.03
N TRP A 475 11.27 -16.66 3.35
CA TRP A 475 11.35 -16.57 1.89
C TRP A 475 12.71 -17.03 1.36
N GLU A 476 13.81 -16.58 1.96
CA GLU A 476 15.15 -16.98 1.53
C GLU A 476 15.40 -18.49 1.71
N ARG A 477 14.92 -19.08 2.82
CA ARG A 477 14.98 -20.54 3.03
C ARG A 477 14.10 -21.30 2.04
N ALA A 478 12.96 -20.75 1.67
CA ALA A 478 12.09 -21.34 0.65
C ALA A 478 12.72 -21.27 -0.75
N LEU A 479 13.51 -20.25 -1.09
CA LEU A 479 14.23 -20.22 -2.37
C LEU A 479 15.43 -21.16 -2.40
N THR A 480 16.09 -21.39 -1.26
CA THR A 480 17.36 -22.13 -1.20
C THR A 480 17.22 -23.61 -0.88
N CYS A 481 16.11 -24.04 -0.27
CA CYS A 481 15.92 -25.41 0.21
C CYS A 481 14.64 -26.04 -0.38
N HIS A 482 14.77 -27.18 -1.06
CA HIS A 482 13.71 -27.80 -1.87
C HIS A 482 12.45 -28.18 -1.08
N CYS A 483 12.62 -28.62 0.16
CA CYS A 483 11.54 -29.06 1.05
C CYS A 483 10.57 -27.97 1.49
N LEU A 484 11.09 -26.77 1.65
CA LEU A 484 10.31 -25.61 2.03
C LEU A 484 9.84 -24.87 0.76
N ALA A 485 10.66 -24.87 -0.31
CA ALA A 485 10.30 -24.31 -1.61
C ALA A 485 8.97 -24.86 -2.13
N GLU A 486 8.77 -26.17 -2.05
CA GLU A 486 7.58 -26.83 -2.59
C GLU A 486 6.33 -26.56 -1.73
N ARG A 487 6.48 -26.62 -0.40
CA ARG A 487 5.40 -26.31 0.58
C ARG A 487 4.99 -24.84 0.56
N GLN A 488 5.90 -23.94 0.18
CA GLN A 488 5.68 -22.49 0.12
C GLN A 488 5.26 -22.02 -1.29
N ARG A 489 5.67 -22.73 -2.36
CA ARG A 489 5.13 -22.57 -3.74
C ARG A 489 3.64 -22.92 -3.83
N LEU A 490 3.12 -23.65 -2.84
CA LEU A 490 1.70 -23.89 -2.60
C LEU A 490 0.93 -22.67 -2.02
N GLY A 491 1.56 -21.49 -1.83
CA GLY A 491 0.85 -20.23 -1.53
C GLY A 491 1.40 -19.34 -0.41
N LEU A 492 2.71 -19.34 -0.12
CA LEU A 492 3.32 -18.64 1.01
C LEU A 492 4.57 -17.80 0.63
N GLY A 493 4.63 -17.32 -0.63
CA GLY A 493 5.60 -16.31 -1.04
C GLY A 493 5.36 -14.96 -0.32
N PRO A 494 6.19 -13.94 -0.62
CA PRO A 494 5.95 -12.61 -0.10
C PRO A 494 4.60 -12.09 -0.63
N ASP A 495 3.75 -11.55 0.25
CA ASP A 495 2.45 -11.02 -0.17
C ASP A 495 2.64 -9.79 -1.06
N TYR A 496 2.31 -9.95 -2.34
CA TYR A 496 2.44 -8.92 -3.37
C TYR A 496 1.73 -7.61 -2.98
N ALA A 497 0.56 -7.70 -2.35
CA ALA A 497 -0.24 -6.54 -1.97
C ALA A 497 0.51 -5.66 -0.95
N VAL A 498 1.31 -6.26 -0.06
CA VAL A 498 2.09 -5.51 0.94
C VAL A 498 3.14 -4.61 0.28
N PHE A 499 3.80 -5.06 -0.79
CA PHE A 499 4.75 -4.22 -1.52
C PHE A 499 4.05 -3.08 -2.25
N MET A 500 2.93 -3.36 -2.92
CA MET A 500 2.16 -2.31 -3.62
C MET A 500 1.64 -1.25 -2.65
N LEU A 501 1.17 -1.69 -1.47
CA LEU A 501 0.75 -0.82 -0.39
C LEU A 501 1.90 0.03 0.13
N LYS A 502 3.10 -0.55 0.35
CA LYS A 502 4.30 0.19 0.78
C LYS A 502 4.62 1.31 -0.20
N TYR A 503 4.75 1.02 -1.49
CA TYR A 503 5.11 2.04 -2.49
C TYR A 503 4.03 3.12 -2.63
N PHE A 504 2.76 2.73 -2.61
CA PHE A 504 1.65 3.67 -2.61
C PHE A 504 1.70 4.61 -1.40
N MET A 505 1.86 4.06 -0.20
CA MET A 505 1.91 4.85 1.04
C MET A 505 3.15 5.75 1.11
N CYS A 506 4.27 5.33 0.50
CA CYS A 506 5.43 6.21 0.34
C CYS A 506 5.13 7.43 -0.56
N LEU A 507 4.30 7.30 -1.60
CA LEU A 507 4.10 8.37 -2.60
C LEU A 507 2.86 9.23 -2.34
N VAL A 508 1.82 8.67 -1.71
CA VAL A 508 0.54 9.36 -1.44
C VAL A 508 0.73 10.61 -0.56
N VAL A 509 1.74 10.59 0.31
CA VAL A 509 2.08 11.71 1.18
C VAL A 509 2.40 12.97 0.34
N GLY A 510 3.22 12.84 -0.70
CA GLY A 510 3.50 13.95 -1.61
C GLY A 510 2.25 14.45 -2.35
N ILE A 511 1.33 13.55 -2.71
CA ILE A 511 0.07 13.92 -3.39
C ILE A 511 -0.82 14.77 -2.48
N THR A 512 -0.99 14.36 -1.21
CA THR A 512 -1.80 15.09 -0.24
C THR A 512 -1.25 16.48 0.09
N SER A 513 0.05 16.72 -0.08
CA SER A 513 0.66 18.05 0.07
C SER A 513 0.12 19.09 -0.94
N GLY A 514 -0.21 18.68 -2.17
CA GLY A 514 -0.82 19.58 -3.17
C GLY A 514 -2.20 20.08 -2.77
N VAL A 515 -3.00 19.23 -2.11
CA VAL A 515 -4.33 19.59 -1.63
C VAL A 515 -4.29 20.74 -0.62
N TRP A 516 -3.18 20.87 0.14
CA TRP A 516 -2.98 21.97 1.08
C TRP A 516 -2.90 23.33 0.38
N VAL A 517 -2.18 23.36 -0.75
CA VAL A 517 -1.91 24.58 -1.49
C VAL A 517 -3.09 24.97 -2.36
N TRP A 518 -3.95 24.05 -2.76
CA TRP A 518 -5.12 24.35 -3.60
C TRP A 518 -6.15 25.22 -2.86
N SER A 519 -6.21 26.49 -3.25
CA SER A 519 -7.12 27.49 -2.70
C SER A 519 -7.33 28.61 -3.71
N GLY A 520 -8.41 29.39 -3.57
CA GLY A 520 -8.63 30.57 -4.41
C GLY A 520 -7.45 31.56 -4.38
N LYS A 521 -6.76 31.67 -3.24
CA LYS A 521 -5.55 32.49 -3.07
C LYS A 521 -4.39 32.02 -3.95
N THR A 522 -4.29 30.72 -4.19
CA THR A 522 -3.28 30.15 -5.09
C THR A 522 -3.59 30.52 -6.53
N LEU A 523 -4.83 30.35 -6.98
CA LEU A 523 -5.24 30.76 -8.33
C LEU A 523 -4.95 32.25 -8.58
N GLU A 524 -5.20 33.10 -7.60
CA GLU A 524 -4.92 34.54 -7.71
C GLU A 524 -3.43 34.87 -7.74
N SER A 525 -2.61 34.17 -6.96
CA SER A 525 -1.14 34.29 -7.02
C SER A 525 -0.59 33.88 -8.38
N TRP A 526 -1.07 32.75 -8.91
CA TRP A 526 -0.72 32.27 -10.26
C TRP A 526 -1.22 33.20 -11.37
N ARG A 527 -2.42 33.78 -11.22
CA ARG A 527 -2.95 34.78 -12.17
C ARG A 527 -2.09 36.04 -12.18
N ARG A 528 -1.68 36.54 -11.01
CA ARG A 528 -0.76 37.69 -10.88
C ARG A 528 0.61 37.37 -11.49
N PHE A 529 1.13 36.18 -11.28
CA PHE A 529 2.39 35.74 -11.90
C PHE A 529 2.29 35.62 -13.42
N ALA A 530 1.24 34.98 -13.94
CA ALA A 530 1.00 34.86 -15.38
C ALA A 530 0.83 36.23 -16.06
N ALA A 531 0.13 37.17 -15.41
CA ALA A 531 -0.01 38.54 -15.90
C ALA A 531 1.33 39.32 -15.92
N ARG A 532 2.26 39.01 -15.01
CA ARG A 532 3.61 39.60 -14.99
C ARG A 532 4.54 38.97 -16.04
N CYS A 533 4.42 37.67 -16.30
CA CYS A 533 5.26 36.95 -17.25
C CYS A 533 4.77 37.05 -18.71
N CYS A 534 3.47 37.29 -18.93
CA CYS A 534 2.88 37.49 -20.25
C CYS A 534 2.14 38.84 -20.32
N PRO A 535 2.81 39.93 -20.76
CA PRO A 535 2.18 41.24 -20.95
C PRO A 535 1.03 41.26 -21.97
N CYS A 536 0.86 40.18 -22.74
CA CYS A 536 -0.06 40.09 -23.87
C CYS A 536 -1.46 39.58 -23.50
N TRP A 537 -1.75 39.21 -22.25
CA TRP A 537 -3.08 38.75 -21.86
C TRP A 537 -4.01 39.95 -21.65
N PRO A 538 -5.11 40.10 -22.40
CA PRO A 538 -5.95 41.28 -22.30
C PRO A 538 -6.56 41.38 -20.91
N HIS A 539 -6.27 42.48 -20.22
CA HIS A 539 -6.99 42.89 -19.03
C HIS A 539 -8.46 43.15 -19.44
N LYS A 540 -9.42 42.37 -18.92
CA LYS A 540 -10.72 42.98 -18.61
C LYS A 540 -10.46 43.90 -17.42
N ALA A 541 -10.53 45.20 -17.67
CA ALA A 541 -10.51 46.22 -16.62
C ALA A 541 -11.66 45.94 -15.66
N THR A 542 -11.38 45.34 -14.51
CA THR A 542 -12.24 45.48 -13.34
C THR A 542 -12.11 46.91 -12.87
N ALA A 543 -13.25 47.59 -12.81
CA ALA A 543 -13.43 48.96 -12.36
C ALA A 543 -12.61 49.28 -11.09
N PRO A 544 -12.16 50.54 -10.91
CA PRO A 544 -11.46 50.94 -9.70
C PRO A 544 -12.34 50.66 -8.46
N PRO A 545 -11.74 50.35 -7.31
CA PRO A 545 -12.50 50.21 -6.07
C PRO A 545 -13.24 51.53 -5.81
N SER A 546 -14.56 51.45 -5.65
CA SER A 546 -15.35 52.61 -5.29
C SER A 546 -14.84 53.15 -3.95
N MET A 547 -14.64 54.47 -3.93
CA MET A 547 -14.18 55.26 -2.80
C MET A 547 -15.30 55.42 -1.74
N TYR A 548 -15.88 54.31 -1.29
CA TYR A 548 -16.92 54.26 -0.25
C TYR A 548 -16.66 53.08 0.72
N SER A 549 -15.50 53.05 1.36
CA SER A 549 -15.29 52.22 2.57
C SER A 549 -14.21 52.76 3.52
N GLU A 550 -13.93 54.07 3.47
CA GLU A 550 -13.11 54.76 4.47
C GLU A 550 -13.85 56.02 4.97
N ALA A 551 -15.03 55.82 5.55
CA ALA A 551 -15.72 56.84 6.33
C ALA A 551 -16.72 56.19 7.29
N SER A 552 -16.27 55.33 8.20
CA SER A 552 -17.09 54.89 9.35
C SER A 552 -16.31 54.41 10.58
N THR A 553 -14.98 54.59 10.63
CA THR A 553 -14.16 54.28 11.82
C THR A 553 -13.58 55.51 12.53
N ALA A 554 -14.13 56.69 12.27
CA ALA A 554 -13.77 57.91 12.99
C ALA A 554 -15.01 58.69 13.44
N LEU A 555 -15.97 58.05 14.12
CA LEU A 555 -17.01 58.78 14.86
C LEU A 555 -17.74 57.93 15.91
N THR A 556 -17.02 57.30 16.84
CA THR A 556 -17.60 56.81 18.10
C THR A 556 -16.55 56.83 19.21
N GLY A 557 -16.29 58.04 19.73
CA GLY A 557 -15.51 58.24 20.93
C GLY A 557 -15.81 59.61 21.53
N HIS A 558 -16.32 59.61 22.76
CA HIS A 558 -16.57 60.75 23.65
C HIS A 558 -17.91 61.48 23.56
N THR A 559 -18.92 60.89 24.22
CA THR A 559 -19.84 61.63 25.09
C THR A 559 -19.22 61.72 26.49
N GLY A 560 -19.04 62.93 27.02
CA GLY A 560 -18.63 63.15 28.41
C GLY A 560 -18.15 64.57 28.69
N SER A 561 -19.09 65.41 29.13
CA SER A 561 -19.01 66.55 30.07
C SER A 561 -17.68 67.30 30.27
N GLY A 562 -17.70 68.63 30.19
CA GLY A 562 -16.65 69.46 30.80
C GLY A 562 -16.67 70.93 30.42
N LEU A 563 -17.31 71.73 31.27
CA LEU A 563 -17.18 73.18 31.38
C LEU A 563 -15.70 73.60 31.54
N THR A 564 -15.21 74.64 30.82
CA THR A 564 -14.47 75.81 31.37
C THR A 564 -13.73 76.64 30.29
N THR A 565 -14.03 77.94 30.34
CA THR A 565 -13.24 79.15 30.03
C THR A 565 -11.75 79.03 29.64
N GLY A 566 -11.36 79.81 28.62
CA GLY A 566 -10.21 80.73 28.80
C GLY A 566 -9.23 80.91 27.63
N ILE A 567 -9.30 82.11 27.03
CA ILE A 567 -8.18 83.03 26.75
C ILE A 567 -7.38 82.86 25.43
N TYR A 568 -7.52 83.92 24.62
CA TYR A 568 -6.66 84.41 23.55
C TYR A 568 -5.15 84.39 23.89
N HIS A 569 -4.27 84.06 22.93
CA HIS A 569 -3.18 84.99 22.55
C HIS A 569 -2.45 84.60 21.24
N LYS A 570 -2.48 85.58 20.33
CA LYS A 570 -1.48 86.07 19.35
C LYS A 570 -0.43 85.14 18.72
N SER A 571 -0.41 85.31 17.40
CA SER A 571 0.53 84.88 16.37
C SER A 571 1.95 85.47 16.45
N ALA A 572 2.90 84.62 16.01
CA ALA A 572 4.04 84.88 15.10
C ALA A 572 5.29 85.63 15.63
N PRO A 573 6.45 85.55 14.94
CA PRO A 573 7.03 84.45 14.12
C PRO A 573 8.58 84.30 14.28
N SER A 574 9.14 83.32 13.55
CA SER A 574 10.28 83.46 12.62
C SER A 574 11.66 82.83 12.95
N HIS A 575 12.22 82.27 11.85
CA HIS A 575 13.62 81.91 11.52
C HIS A 575 14.27 80.78 12.34
N ILE A 576 14.92 79.77 11.74
CA ILE A 576 15.76 79.70 10.52
C ILE A 576 15.43 78.43 9.72
#